data_AF-A0A6M5JCV2-F1
#
_entry.id   AF-A0A6M5JCV2-F1
#
_cell.length_a   1.000
_cell.length_b   1.000
_cell.length_c   1.000
_cell.angle_alpha   90.00
_cell.angle_beta   90.00
_cell.angle_gamma   90.00
#
_symmetry.space_group_name_H-M   'P 1'
#
loop_
_entity.id
_entity.type
_entity.pdbx_description
1 polymer ?
#
loop_
_entity_poly.entity_id
_entity_poly.type
_entity_poly.pdbx_seq_one_letter_code
_entity_poly.pdbx_strand_id
1 'polypeptide(L)'
;MEAVMTADGMRFASLALLGIITLSFQPTSAAVRSPAEHEARLAACIRDAAGGRVWLEKTLWGLRDQEGGWVGAEVPNGNGSHDLGPLQVNSYWVLKIATMVSRRPADVRAWLIADPCFNVQAARWIFLSGLNATGDYWTAIGVYHSPTASRQRMYVASVSRHLARRFGRSAFSAQRP
;
A
#
# COMPACT_ATOMS: atom_id res chain seq x y z
N MET A 1 -12.35 -99.05 9.82
CA MET A 1 -10.91 -99.33 9.76
C MET A 1 -10.34 -98.40 8.71
N GLU A 2 -9.36 -97.54 8.93
CA GLU A 2 -8.60 -97.09 10.09
C GLU A 2 -8.05 -95.70 9.70
N ALA A 3 -7.58 -94.96 10.70
CA ALA A 3 -6.92 -93.66 10.58
C ALA A 3 -5.62 -93.72 9.73
N VAL A 4 -5.12 -92.55 9.31
CA VAL A 4 -3.85 -91.97 9.81
C VAL A 4 -3.56 -90.61 9.14
N MET A 5 -3.16 -89.66 10.00
CA MET A 5 -2.60 -88.33 9.73
C MET A 5 -1.33 -88.35 8.89
N THR A 6 -1.09 -87.26 8.14
CA THR A 6 0.09 -86.39 8.33
C THR A 6 -0.11 -85.02 7.68
N ALA A 7 0.49 -84.01 8.31
CA ALA A 7 0.36 -82.60 8.02
C ALA A 7 1.43 -82.09 7.03
N ASP A 8 1.08 -81.06 6.25
CA ASP A 8 1.95 -79.93 5.89
C ASP A 8 1.02 -78.89 5.23
N GLY A 9 0.80 -77.72 5.80
CA GLY A 9 1.73 -76.60 5.69
C GLY A 9 1.31 -75.74 4.50
N MET A 10 0.89 -74.48 4.75
CA MET A 10 1.23 -73.26 3.99
C MET A 10 0.18 -72.13 4.13
N ARG A 11 0.44 -71.29 5.14
CA ARG A 11 0.48 -69.81 5.11
C ARG A 11 -0.72 -69.05 4.53
N PHE A 12 -1.50 -68.46 5.43
CA PHE A 12 -2.36 -67.30 5.18
C PHE A 12 -1.50 -66.09 4.78
N ALA A 13 -1.59 -65.65 3.53
CA ALA A 13 -1.07 -64.35 3.11
C ALA A 13 -2.09 -63.27 3.51
N SER A 14 -1.91 -62.70 4.70
CA SER A 14 -2.60 -61.48 5.10
C SER A 14 -2.15 -60.34 4.18
N LEU A 15 -3.03 -59.88 3.30
CA LEU A 15 -2.89 -58.62 2.57
C LEU A 15 -2.99 -57.46 3.58
N ALA A 16 -1.85 -57.06 4.13
CA ALA A 16 -1.75 -55.78 4.81
C ALA A 16 -1.82 -54.67 3.75
N LEU A 17 -2.98 -54.03 3.62
CA LEU A 17 -3.08 -52.74 2.92
C LEU A 17 -2.25 -51.73 3.72
N LEU A 18 -1.02 -51.49 3.28
CA LEU A 18 -0.27 -50.29 3.67
C LEU A 18 -1.01 -49.08 3.10
N GLY A 19 -1.85 -48.47 3.92
CA GLY A 19 -2.40 -47.14 3.64
C GLY A 19 -1.25 -46.14 3.61
N ILE A 20 -0.76 -45.85 2.40
CA ILE A 20 0.21 -44.77 2.18
C ILE A 20 -0.56 -43.46 2.41
N ILE A 21 -0.47 -42.89 3.61
CA ILE A 21 -0.87 -41.52 3.86
C ILE A 21 0.13 -40.65 3.10
N THR A 22 -0.19 -40.31 1.86
CA THR A 22 0.53 -39.27 1.13
C THR A 22 0.22 -37.95 1.82
N LEU A 23 1.12 -37.47 2.68
CA LEU A 23 1.12 -36.07 3.08
C LEU A 23 1.31 -35.25 1.80
N SER A 24 0.22 -34.75 1.25
CA SER A 24 0.23 -33.81 0.13
C SER A 24 0.93 -32.54 0.63
N PHE A 25 2.23 -32.40 0.37
CA PHE A 25 2.91 -31.13 0.52
C PHE A 25 2.29 -30.16 -0.48
N GLN A 26 1.30 -29.38 -0.03
CA GLN A 26 0.85 -28.24 -0.81
C GLN A 26 1.98 -27.22 -0.75
N PRO A 27 2.59 -26.85 -1.89
CA PRO A 27 3.52 -25.73 -1.88
C PRO A 27 2.72 -24.51 -1.42
N THR A 28 3.12 -23.92 -0.29
CA THR A 28 2.68 -22.58 0.09
C THR A 28 3.25 -21.62 -0.96
N SER A 29 2.53 -21.45 -2.06
CA SER A 29 2.79 -20.37 -2.99
C SER A 29 2.52 -19.07 -2.24
N ALA A 30 3.59 -18.35 -1.86
CA ALA A 30 3.48 -16.95 -1.53
C ALA A 30 2.98 -16.24 -2.80
N ALA A 31 1.66 -16.11 -2.93
CA ALA A 31 1.05 -15.49 -4.09
C ALA A 31 1.57 -14.06 -4.22
N VAL A 32 2.22 -13.76 -5.34
CA VAL A 32 2.51 -12.38 -5.73
C VAL A 32 1.16 -11.67 -5.89
N ARG A 33 0.83 -10.77 -4.97
CA ARG A 33 -0.44 -10.03 -4.99
C ARG A 33 -0.61 -9.29 -6.31
N SER A 34 -1.82 -9.32 -6.85
CA SER A 34 -2.11 -8.69 -8.15
C SER A 34 -2.06 -7.15 -8.07
N PRO A 35 -1.85 -6.42 -9.18
CA PRO A 35 -1.99 -4.97 -9.21
C PRO A 35 -3.35 -4.48 -8.69
N ALA A 36 -4.43 -5.21 -8.98
CA ALA A 36 -5.78 -4.88 -8.53
C ALA A 36 -5.93 -4.98 -7.01
N GLU A 37 -5.33 -5.99 -6.37
CA GLU A 37 -5.31 -6.13 -4.91
C GLU A 37 -4.54 -5.00 -4.22
N HIS A 38 -3.42 -4.56 -4.82
CA HIS A 38 -2.66 -3.43 -4.30
C HIS A 38 -3.46 -2.13 -4.35
N GLU A 39 -4.16 -1.86 -5.46
CA GLU A 39 -5.02 -0.69 -5.61
C GLU A 39 -6.23 -0.74 -4.66
N ALA A 40 -6.86 -1.91 -4.47
CA ALA A 40 -7.93 -2.08 -3.49
C ALA A 40 -7.45 -1.82 -2.06
N ARG A 41 -6.27 -2.32 -1.69
CA ARG A 41 -5.65 -2.04 -0.38
C ARG A 41 -5.36 -0.55 -0.21
N LEU A 42 -4.80 0.09 -1.23
CA LEU A 42 -4.52 1.52 -1.20
C LEU A 42 -5.80 2.36 -1.02
N ALA A 43 -6.88 1.99 -1.71
CA ALA A 43 -8.18 2.63 -1.56
C ALA A 43 -8.70 2.55 -0.12
N ALA A 44 -8.55 1.39 0.53
CA ALA A 44 -8.90 1.23 1.94
C ALA A 44 -8.03 2.12 2.85
N CYS A 45 -6.72 2.15 2.63
CA CYS A 45 -5.80 3.02 3.37
C CYS A 45 -6.18 4.51 3.23
N ILE A 46 -6.57 4.97 2.03
CA ILE A 46 -7.00 6.36 1.78
C ILE A 46 -8.27 6.69 2.56
N ARG A 47 -9.27 5.79 2.55
CA ARG A 47 -10.52 5.97 3.31
C ARG A 47 -10.26 6.04 4.81
N ASP A 48 -9.44 5.13 5.32
CA ASP A 48 -9.10 5.07 6.75
C ASP A 48 -8.33 6.32 7.19
N ALA A 49 -7.34 6.76 6.40
CA ALA A 49 -6.59 7.98 6.66
C ALA A 49 -7.49 9.23 6.62
N ALA A 50 -8.48 9.26 5.73
CA ALA A 50 -9.44 10.35 5.68
C ALA A 50 -10.27 10.46 6.98
N GLY A 51 -10.59 9.33 7.60
CA GLY A 51 -11.30 9.28 8.89
C GLY A 51 -12.69 9.92 8.82
N GLY A 52 -13.44 9.62 7.75
CA GLY A 52 -14.79 10.14 7.51
C GLY A 52 -14.86 11.57 6.95
N ARG A 53 -13.75 12.30 6.86
CA ARG A 53 -13.71 13.62 6.21
C ARG A 53 -13.70 13.47 4.69
N VAL A 54 -14.86 13.64 4.06
CA VAL A 54 -15.05 13.44 2.62
C VAL A 54 -14.11 14.33 1.80
N TRP A 55 -13.91 15.58 2.21
CA TRP A 55 -12.99 16.49 1.52
C TRP A 55 -11.54 15.96 1.55
N LEU A 56 -11.10 15.39 2.67
CA LEU A 56 -9.74 14.87 2.81
C LEU A 56 -9.54 13.56 2.02
N GLU A 57 -10.56 12.70 1.96
CA GLU A 57 -10.51 11.51 1.11
C GLU A 57 -10.34 11.89 -0.37
N LYS A 58 -11.12 12.87 -0.83
CA LYS A 58 -11.01 13.42 -2.18
C LYS A 58 -9.62 14.00 -2.43
N THR A 59 -9.08 14.76 -1.48
CA THR A 59 -7.72 15.30 -1.55
C THR A 59 -6.68 14.21 -1.74
N LEU A 60 -6.71 13.16 -0.90
CA LEU A 60 -5.74 12.07 -0.97
C LEU A 60 -5.83 11.29 -2.29
N TRP A 61 -7.04 11.11 -2.83
CA TRP A 61 -7.22 10.58 -4.18
C TRP A 61 -6.67 11.52 -5.27
N GLY A 62 -6.87 12.83 -5.14
CA GLY A 62 -6.31 13.80 -6.07
C GLY A 62 -4.78 13.81 -6.09
N LEU A 63 -4.15 13.67 -4.92
CA LEU A 63 -2.70 13.50 -4.81
C LEU A 63 -2.27 12.16 -5.41
N ARG A 64 -2.92 11.05 -5.03
CA ARG A 64 -2.62 9.72 -5.59
C ARG A 64 -2.68 9.71 -7.13
N ASP A 65 -3.75 10.25 -7.71
CA ASP A 65 -3.95 10.27 -9.16
C ASP A 65 -2.92 11.16 -9.88
N GLN A 66 -2.42 12.21 -9.23
CA GLN A 66 -1.35 13.07 -9.74
C GLN A 66 0.03 12.39 -9.63
N GLU A 67 0.31 11.73 -8.52
CA GLU A 67 1.62 11.15 -8.23
C GLU A 67 1.86 9.84 -8.97
N GLY A 68 0.81 9.02 -9.16
CA GLY A 68 0.87 7.83 -10.01
C GLY A 68 1.91 6.77 -9.59
N GLY A 69 2.43 6.81 -8.36
CA GLY A 69 3.42 5.85 -7.88
C GLY A 69 2.90 4.41 -7.76
N TRP A 70 3.66 3.53 -7.14
CA TRP A 70 3.18 2.16 -6.84
C TRP A 70 3.82 1.65 -5.55
N VAL A 71 3.27 0.58 -4.99
CA VAL A 71 3.91 -0.10 -3.85
C VAL A 71 5.24 -0.68 -4.32
N GLY A 72 6.33 -0.31 -3.64
CA GLY A 72 7.69 -0.63 -4.08
C GLY A 72 8.37 0.48 -4.89
N ALA A 73 7.70 1.59 -5.20
CA ALA A 73 8.30 2.69 -5.94
C ALA A 73 9.40 3.40 -5.14
N GLU A 74 10.53 3.64 -5.79
CA GLU A 74 11.65 4.44 -5.30
C GLU A 74 12.25 5.18 -6.51
N VAL A 75 11.66 6.34 -6.83
CA VAL A 75 11.98 7.08 -8.06
C VAL A 75 13.05 8.13 -7.76
N PRO A 76 14.24 8.08 -8.40
CA PRO A 76 15.31 9.02 -8.11
C PRO A 76 15.04 10.42 -8.69
N ASN A 77 15.42 11.45 -7.94
CA ASN A 77 15.40 12.85 -8.35
C ASN A 77 16.82 13.36 -8.63
N GLY A 78 16.94 14.38 -9.48
CA GLY A 78 18.23 14.96 -9.88
C GLY A 78 19.06 15.58 -8.75
N ASN A 79 18.46 15.79 -7.58
CA ASN A 79 19.13 16.30 -6.37
C ASN A 79 19.55 15.17 -5.38
N GLY A 80 19.43 13.91 -5.77
CA GLY A 80 19.76 12.74 -4.94
C GLY A 80 18.66 12.29 -3.97
N SER A 81 17.56 13.03 -3.86
CA SER A 81 16.36 12.55 -3.15
C SER A 81 15.62 11.50 -3.98
N HIS A 82 14.68 10.78 -3.37
CA HIS A 82 13.84 9.79 -4.03
C HIS A 82 12.38 9.98 -3.66
N ASP A 83 11.46 9.74 -4.57
CA ASP A 83 10.03 9.74 -4.30
C ASP A 83 9.54 8.31 -4.05
N LEU A 84 8.94 8.10 -2.87
CA LEU A 84 8.72 6.78 -2.29
C LEU A 84 7.25 6.39 -2.34
N GLY A 85 6.98 5.19 -2.83
CA GLY A 85 5.68 4.53 -2.74
C GLY A 85 4.54 5.22 -3.50
N PRO A 86 3.27 4.87 -3.19
CA PRO A 86 2.11 5.27 -3.97
C PRO A 86 1.84 6.79 -4.06
N LEU A 87 2.02 7.54 -2.98
CA LEU A 87 1.83 9.01 -2.98
C LEU A 87 3.17 9.75 -3.15
N GLN A 88 4.22 9.05 -3.59
CA GLN A 88 5.52 9.65 -3.96
C GLN A 88 6.08 10.57 -2.87
N VAL A 89 6.03 10.11 -1.62
CA VAL A 89 6.56 10.85 -0.48
C VAL A 89 8.07 10.98 -0.64
N ASN A 90 8.56 12.22 -0.78
CA ASN A 90 9.98 12.46 -0.99
C ASN A 90 10.81 12.02 0.23
N SER A 91 11.97 11.44 -0.03
CA SER A 91 12.87 10.88 0.97
C SER A 91 13.43 11.91 1.95
N TYR A 92 13.37 13.21 1.63
CA TYR A 92 13.67 14.29 2.55
C TYR A 92 12.84 14.21 3.86
N TRP A 93 11.62 13.68 3.79
CA TRP A 93 10.75 13.53 4.97
C TRP A 93 11.12 12.36 5.89
N VAL A 94 11.95 11.42 5.43
CA VAL A 94 12.24 10.17 6.16
C VAL A 94 12.76 10.45 7.57
N LEU A 95 13.75 11.35 7.72
CA LEU A 95 14.33 11.64 9.03
C LEU A 95 13.30 12.27 9.97
N LYS A 96 12.50 13.23 9.47
CA LYS A 96 11.47 13.89 10.28
C LYS A 96 10.39 12.91 10.72
N ILE A 97 9.90 12.06 9.81
CA ILE A 97 8.91 11.04 10.11
C ILE A 97 9.47 10.03 11.11
N ALA A 98 10.70 9.55 10.90
CA ALA A 98 11.37 8.62 11.80
C ALA A 98 11.44 9.14 13.24
N THR A 99 11.80 10.42 13.42
CA THR A 99 11.77 11.08 14.74
C THR A 99 10.36 11.10 15.33
N MET A 100 9.35 11.49 14.56
CA MET A 100 7.97 11.58 15.05
C MET A 100 7.40 10.22 15.50
N VAL A 101 7.73 9.14 14.79
CA VAL A 101 7.22 7.79 15.12
C VAL A 101 8.17 6.97 16.00
N SER A 102 9.30 7.56 16.43
CA SER A 102 10.33 6.89 17.24
C SER A 102 10.85 5.58 16.62
N ARG A 103 11.24 5.64 15.35
CA ARG A 103 11.77 4.51 14.57
C ARG A 103 13.06 4.87 13.84
N ARG A 104 13.80 3.87 13.36
CA ARG A 104 15.02 4.12 12.59
C ARG A 104 14.65 4.66 11.19
N PRO A 105 15.43 5.60 10.63
CA PRO A 105 15.21 6.11 9.27
C PRO A 105 15.11 5.01 8.20
N ALA A 106 15.90 3.94 8.32
CA ALA A 106 15.87 2.81 7.40
C ALA A 106 14.53 2.07 7.42
N ASP A 107 13.94 1.85 8.60
CA ASP A 107 12.64 1.19 8.74
C ASP A 107 11.53 2.07 8.14
N VAL A 108 11.56 3.37 8.43
CA VAL A 108 10.59 4.34 7.89
C VAL A 108 10.69 4.44 6.37
N ARG A 109 11.89 4.47 5.79
CA ARG A 109 12.07 4.43 4.34
C ARG A 109 11.46 3.16 3.76
N ALA A 110 11.77 2.00 4.34
CA ALA A 110 11.24 0.72 3.88
C ALA A 110 9.69 0.70 3.93
N TRP A 111 9.09 1.23 4.99
CA TRP A 111 7.63 1.33 5.09
C TRP A 111 7.02 2.32 4.11
N LEU A 112 7.64 3.48 3.87
CA LEU A 112 7.18 4.42 2.84
C LEU A 112 7.17 3.78 1.45
N ILE A 113 8.11 2.87 1.17
CA ILE A 113 8.19 2.13 -0.09
C ILE A 113 7.15 1.00 -0.14
N ALA A 114 7.09 0.15 0.88
CA ALA A 114 6.41 -1.14 0.82
C ALA A 114 5.03 -1.21 1.52
N ASP A 115 4.74 -0.31 2.45
CA ASP A 115 3.46 -0.25 3.16
C ASP A 115 2.59 0.90 2.62
N PRO A 116 1.55 0.61 1.80
CA PRO A 116 0.70 1.65 1.25
C PRO A 116 -0.04 2.44 2.33
N CYS A 117 -0.39 1.84 3.46
CA CYS A 117 -1.11 2.54 4.53
C CYS A 117 -0.17 3.51 5.26
N PHE A 118 1.08 3.11 5.53
CA PHE A 118 2.07 4.02 6.09
C PHE A 118 2.36 5.20 5.14
N ASN A 119 2.52 4.92 3.84
CA ASN A 119 2.73 5.95 2.82
C ASN A 119 1.57 6.96 2.75
N VAL A 120 0.33 6.49 2.70
CA VAL A 120 -0.87 7.36 2.71
C VAL A 120 -0.95 8.20 3.98
N GLN A 121 -0.68 7.63 5.15
CA GLN A 121 -0.71 8.37 6.41
C GLN A 121 0.39 9.44 6.48
N ALA A 122 1.58 9.14 5.96
CA ALA A 122 2.66 10.12 5.84
C ALA A 122 2.26 11.27 4.90
N ALA A 123 1.72 10.96 3.72
CA ALA A 123 1.25 11.96 2.76
C ALA A 123 0.11 12.82 3.35
N ARG A 124 -0.85 12.21 4.04
CA ARG A 124 -1.89 12.92 4.80
C ARG A 124 -1.28 13.89 5.80
N TRP A 125 -0.32 13.43 6.62
CA TRP A 125 0.30 14.28 7.63
C TRP A 125 1.08 15.44 7.00
N ILE A 126 1.82 15.21 5.91
CA ILE A 126 2.54 16.26 5.16
C ILE A 126 1.55 17.31 4.64
N PHE A 127 0.49 16.86 3.96
CA PHE A 127 -0.55 17.74 3.42
C PHE A 127 -1.23 18.56 4.53
N LEU A 128 -1.68 17.93 5.61
CA LEU A 128 -2.33 18.63 6.73
C LEU A 128 -1.38 19.58 7.46
N SER A 129 -0.08 19.26 7.54
CA SER A 129 0.93 20.17 8.08
C SER A 129 1.09 21.41 7.20
N GLY A 130 1.09 21.22 5.88
CA GLY A 130 1.06 22.32 4.91
C GLY A 130 -0.19 23.18 5.05
N LEU A 131 -1.36 22.55 5.11
CA LEU A 131 -2.64 23.23 5.28
C LEU A 131 -2.69 24.04 6.58
N ASN A 132 -2.21 23.46 7.69
CA ASN A 132 -2.13 24.18 8.95
C ASN A 132 -1.20 25.40 8.87
N ALA A 133 -0.09 25.29 8.13
CA ALA A 133 0.85 26.40 7.97
C ALA A 133 0.36 27.50 7.04
N THR A 134 -0.41 27.16 6.00
CA THR A 134 -0.83 28.12 4.97
C THR A 134 -2.23 28.68 5.19
N GLY A 135 -3.12 27.93 5.87
CA GLY A 135 -4.54 28.27 6.00
C GLY A 135 -5.33 28.23 4.69
N ASP A 136 -4.70 27.83 3.58
CA ASP A 136 -5.31 27.78 2.25
C ASP A 136 -5.07 26.41 1.61
N TYR A 137 -6.17 25.79 1.19
CA TYR A 137 -6.20 24.44 0.62
C TYR A 137 -5.35 24.30 -0.63
N TRP A 138 -5.51 25.21 -1.60
CA TRP A 138 -4.79 25.09 -2.87
C TRP A 138 -3.31 25.40 -2.71
N THR A 139 -2.96 26.33 -1.83
CA THR A 139 -1.58 26.60 -1.44
C THR A 139 -0.98 25.36 -0.75
N ALA A 140 -1.72 24.66 0.11
CA ALA A 140 -1.27 23.42 0.74
C ALA A 140 -1.00 22.30 -0.28
N ILE A 141 -1.86 22.15 -1.31
CA ILE A 141 -1.62 21.24 -2.44
C ILE A 141 -0.32 21.59 -3.16
N GLY A 142 -0.05 22.88 -3.40
CA GLY A 142 1.20 23.32 -4.00
C GLY A 142 2.41 22.97 -3.12
N VAL A 143 2.34 23.34 -1.84
CA VAL A 143 3.41 23.12 -0.84
C VAL A 143 3.73 21.64 -0.65
N TYR A 144 2.74 20.75 -0.76
CA TYR A 144 2.96 19.30 -0.74
C TYR A 144 4.03 18.87 -1.76
N HIS A 145 3.99 19.45 -2.96
CA HIS A 145 4.90 19.09 -4.05
C HIS A 145 6.25 19.79 -4.01
N SER A 146 6.27 21.12 -3.76
CA SER A 146 7.49 21.91 -3.93
C SER A 146 7.44 23.26 -3.21
N PRO A 147 8.56 23.79 -2.69
CA PRO A 147 8.63 25.15 -2.16
C PRO A 147 8.66 26.23 -3.27
N THR A 148 8.98 25.86 -4.51
CA THR A 148 9.06 26.80 -5.64
C THR A 148 7.67 27.16 -6.18
N ALA A 149 7.29 28.44 -6.10
CA ALA A 149 5.95 28.93 -6.46
C ALA A 149 5.51 28.59 -7.90
N SER A 150 6.40 28.60 -8.89
CA SER A 150 6.05 28.22 -10.28
C SER A 150 5.66 26.73 -10.38
N ARG A 151 6.39 25.84 -9.71
CA ARG A 151 6.09 24.40 -9.63
C ARG A 151 4.78 24.15 -8.88
N GLN A 152 4.54 24.88 -7.79
CA GLN A 152 3.27 24.82 -7.06
C GLN A 152 2.08 25.11 -7.97
N ARG A 153 2.12 26.20 -8.73
CA ARG A 153 1.01 26.57 -9.64
C ARG A 153 0.74 25.48 -10.69
N MET A 154 1.77 24.93 -11.30
CA MET A 154 1.63 23.84 -12.28
C MET A 154 1.04 22.58 -11.64
N TYR A 155 1.53 22.23 -10.45
CA TYR A 155 1.07 21.05 -9.71
C TYR A 155 -0.40 21.19 -9.28
N VAL A 156 -0.78 22.34 -8.70
CA VAL A 156 -2.16 22.67 -8.31
C VAL A 156 -3.11 22.56 -9.50
N ALA A 157 -2.73 23.10 -10.66
CA ALA A 157 -3.54 22.99 -11.87
C ALA A 157 -3.71 21.52 -12.31
N SER A 158 -2.70 20.68 -12.11
CA SER A 158 -2.78 19.26 -12.45
C SER A 158 -3.65 18.47 -11.48
N VAL A 159 -3.43 18.61 -10.17
CA VAL A 159 -4.27 17.98 -9.13
C VAL A 159 -5.74 18.40 -9.29
N SER A 160 -6.01 19.67 -9.59
CA SER A 160 -7.36 20.16 -9.85
C SER A 160 -8.04 19.43 -11.02
N ARG A 161 -7.30 19.16 -12.11
CA ARG A 161 -7.81 18.34 -13.23
C ARG A 161 -8.09 16.90 -12.82
N HIS A 162 -7.23 16.28 -12.02
CA HIS A 162 -7.46 14.92 -11.50
C HIS A 162 -8.73 14.86 -10.62
N LEU A 163 -8.86 15.80 -9.69
CA LEU A 163 -10.04 15.93 -8.84
C LEU A 163 -11.32 16.13 -9.66
N ALA A 164 -11.28 17.01 -10.67
CA ALA A 164 -12.43 17.26 -11.54
C ALA A 164 -12.80 16.02 -12.38
N ARG A 165 -11.82 15.27 -12.89
CA ARG A 165 -12.05 14.02 -13.63
C ARG A 165 -12.67 12.95 -12.74
N ARG A 166 -12.21 12.83 -11.50
CA ARG A 166 -12.63 11.79 -10.57
C ARG A 166 -13.97 12.07 -9.90
N PHE A 167 -14.21 13.30 -9.49
CA PHE A 167 -15.36 13.68 -8.63
C PHE A 167 -16.27 14.74 -9.25
N GLY A 168 -16.00 15.17 -10.48
CA GLY A 168 -16.72 16.27 -11.14
C GLY A 168 -16.20 17.66 -10.74
N ARG A 169 -16.64 18.70 -11.47
CA ARG A 169 -16.18 20.09 -11.30
C ARG A 169 -16.58 20.70 -9.94
N SER A 170 -17.53 20.10 -9.25
CA SER A 170 -18.03 20.48 -7.92
C SER A 170 -17.47 19.58 -6.81
N ALA A 171 -16.27 19.03 -6.97
CA ALA A 171 -15.66 18.07 -6.05
C ALA A 171 -15.76 18.45 -4.55
N PHE A 172 -15.72 19.74 -4.20
CA PHE A 172 -15.81 20.24 -2.82
C PHE A 172 -17.09 21.05 -2.50
N SER A 173 -18.18 20.90 -3.26
CA SER A 173 -19.39 21.70 -3.03
C SER A 173 -20.12 21.37 -1.70
N ALA A 174 -20.03 20.13 -1.22
CA ALA A 174 -20.75 19.66 -0.04
C ALA A 174 -19.98 19.82 1.28
N GLN A 175 -18.65 19.81 1.23
CA GLN A 175 -17.76 19.96 2.38
C GLN A 175 -16.48 20.65 1.89
N ARG A 176 -16.22 21.85 2.39
CA ARG A 176 -15.01 22.61 2.07
C ARG A 176 -13.90 22.24 3.06
N PRO A 177 -12.65 22.11 2.57
CA PRO A 177 -11.46 21.99 3.41
C PRO A 177 -11.32 23.17 4.38
#